data_AF-A0A1Q6QBC8-F1
#
_entry.id   AF-A0A1Q6QBC8-F1
#
_cell.length_a   1.000
_cell.length_b   1.000
_cell.length_c   1.000
_cell.angle_alpha   90.00
_cell.angle_beta   90.00
_cell.angle_gamma   90.00
#
_symmetry.space_group_name_H-M   'P 1'
#
loop_
_entity.id
_entity.type
_entity.pdbx_description
1 polymer ?
#
loop_
_entity_poly.entity_id
_entity_poly.type
_entity_poly.pdbx_seq_one_letter_code
_entity_poly.pdbx_strand_id
1 'polypeptide(L)'
;MKQSLPWESVPPPIYPAQASLKPRKKWVQVGGWILVVLLLLFGISTRSRNPLLAFVSLAFSVLYLLTLMTKKDAALTSRGLEIYYDMQFTTNYEFFPWEDINAIVCEDRGHADMVRLHIGHGNTEKALFFPREDLDEIYAFIKKKNPAIRIMDYAAPEPKSSKKHKK
;
A
#
# COMPACT_ATOMS: atom_id res chain seq x y z
N MET A 1 -10.85 -9.92 -18.68
CA MET A 1 -9.54 -9.55 -19.25
C MET A 1 -8.57 -9.42 -18.09
N LYS A 2 -7.38 -10.05 -18.15
CA LYS A 2 -6.33 -9.76 -17.16
C LYS A 2 -5.88 -8.33 -17.40
N GLN A 3 -6.07 -7.46 -16.42
CA GLN A 3 -5.55 -6.10 -16.49
C GLN A 3 -4.03 -6.21 -16.38
N SER A 4 -3.32 -5.89 -17.46
CA SER A 4 -1.86 -5.93 -17.52
C SER A 4 -1.29 -4.79 -16.69
N LEU A 5 -0.34 -5.09 -15.80
CA LEU A 5 0.31 -4.04 -15.02
C LEU A 5 1.18 -3.15 -15.94
N PRO A 6 1.31 -1.85 -15.65
CA PRO A 6 2.10 -0.92 -16.49
C PRO A 6 3.58 -1.29 -16.67
N TRP A 7 4.12 -2.11 -15.76
CA TRP A 7 5.51 -2.56 -15.76
C TRP A 7 5.72 -3.97 -16.33
N GLU A 8 4.70 -4.67 -16.79
CA GLU A 8 4.87 -6.02 -17.38
C GLU A 8 5.79 -6.03 -18.61
N SER A 9 5.86 -4.91 -19.34
CA SER A 9 6.73 -4.74 -20.51
C SER A 9 8.13 -4.22 -20.17
N VAL A 10 8.40 -3.89 -18.91
CA VAL A 10 9.70 -3.36 -18.47
C VAL A 10 10.72 -4.49 -18.40
N PRO A 11 11.98 -4.28 -18.84
CA PRO A 11 12.99 -5.32 -18.76
C PRO A 11 13.26 -5.72 -17.29
N PRO A 12 13.40 -7.04 -17.01
CA PRO A 12 13.71 -7.54 -15.68
C PRO A 12 15.07 -7.02 -15.16
N PRO A 13 15.30 -7.02 -13.84
CA PRO A 13 14.45 -7.60 -12.78
C PRO A 13 13.28 -6.69 -12.37
N ILE A 14 12.18 -7.32 -11.94
CA ILE A 14 10.98 -6.68 -11.38
C ILE A 14 10.75 -7.31 -10.00
N TYR A 15 10.83 -6.53 -8.94
CA TYR A 15 10.60 -6.96 -7.57
C TYR A 15 9.22 -6.50 -7.11
N PRO A 16 8.19 -7.39 -7.10
CA PRO A 16 6.85 -7.03 -6.66
C PRO A 16 6.84 -6.72 -5.17
N ALA A 17 6.13 -5.67 -4.79
CA ALA A 17 6.02 -5.19 -3.43
C ALA A 17 4.57 -5.26 -2.95
N GLN A 18 4.37 -5.72 -1.72
CA GLN A 18 3.07 -5.74 -1.09
C GLN A 18 2.82 -4.42 -0.35
N ALA A 19 1.64 -3.84 -0.51
CA ALA A 19 1.27 -2.62 0.22
C ALA A 19 0.96 -2.89 1.71
N SER A 20 0.67 -4.15 2.08
CA SER A 20 0.34 -4.56 3.45
C SER A 20 0.87 -5.96 3.74
N LEU A 21 1.48 -6.14 4.92
CA LEU A 21 1.90 -7.45 5.46
C LEU A 21 0.77 -8.47 5.49
N LYS A 22 -0.45 -7.99 5.74
CA LYS A 22 -1.62 -8.84 5.91
C LYS A 22 -2.65 -8.45 4.85
N PRO A 23 -2.94 -9.34 3.89
CA PRO A 23 -4.11 -9.22 3.05
C PRO A 23 -5.35 -9.01 3.93
N ARG A 24 -6.31 -8.21 3.45
CA ARG A 24 -7.56 -7.96 4.17
C ARG A 24 -8.19 -9.31 4.55
N LYS A 25 -8.48 -9.53 5.84
CA LYS A 25 -9.08 -10.79 6.30
C LYS A 25 -10.40 -11.03 5.56
N LYS A 26 -10.67 -12.28 5.17
CA LYS A 26 -11.89 -12.65 4.43
C LYS A 26 -13.18 -12.19 5.11
N TRP A 27 -13.28 -12.30 6.44
CA TRP A 27 -14.46 -11.80 7.18
C TRP A 27 -14.65 -10.28 7.07
N VAL A 28 -13.56 -9.51 6.94
CA VAL A 28 -13.64 -8.03 6.85
C VAL A 28 -14.14 -7.67 5.47
N GLN A 29 -13.70 -8.40 4.45
CA GLN A 29 -14.20 -8.24 3.09
C GLN A 29 -15.68 -8.60 3.01
N VAL A 30 -16.11 -9.74 3.56
CA VAL A 30 -17.52 -10.15 3.60
C VAL A 30 -18.36 -9.14 4.39
N GLY A 31 -17.92 -8.73 5.58
CA GLY A 31 -18.61 -7.73 6.39
C GLY A 31 -18.74 -6.37 5.68
N GLY A 32 -17.68 -5.95 4.96
CA GLY A 32 -17.72 -4.74 4.13
C GLY A 32 -18.77 -4.84 3.02
N TRP A 33 -18.86 -5.97 2.32
CA TRP A 33 -19.89 -6.18 1.29
C TRP A 33 -21.30 -6.17 1.86
N ILE A 34 -21.50 -6.81 3.02
CA ILE A 34 -22.80 -6.78 3.72
C ILE A 34 -23.18 -5.34 4.08
N LEU A 35 -22.23 -4.56 4.62
CA LEU A 35 -22.45 -3.15 4.96
C LEU A 35 -22.85 -2.32 3.73
N VAL A 36 -22.17 -2.50 2.59
CA VAL A 36 -22.53 -1.83 1.33
C VAL A 36 -23.98 -2.15 0.94
N VAL A 37 -24.38 -3.42 0.95
CA VAL A 37 -25.75 -3.83 0.62
C VAL A 37 -26.77 -3.21 1.59
N LEU A 38 -26.47 -3.22 2.90
CA LEU A 38 -27.34 -2.64 3.91
C LEU A 38 -27.52 -1.12 3.72
N LEU A 39 -26.43 -0.38 3.48
CA LEU A 39 -26.48 1.07 3.23
C LEU A 39 -27.24 1.41 1.96
N LEU A 40 -27.10 0.58 0.92
CA LEU A 40 -27.80 0.73 -0.34
C LEU A 40 -29.31 0.52 -0.16
N LEU A 41 -29.72 -0.59 0.46
CA LEU A 41 -31.12 -0.91 0.73
C LEU A 41 -31.75 0.13 1.66
N PHE A 42 -31.04 0.51 2.72
CA PHE A 42 -31.49 1.55 3.65
C PHE A 42 -31.72 2.87 2.90
N GLY A 43 -30.74 3.34 2.14
CA GLY A 43 -30.82 4.59 1.39
C GLY A 43 -31.97 4.61 0.37
N ILE A 44 -32.26 3.48 -0.30
CA ILE A 44 -33.41 3.37 -1.20
C ILE A 44 -34.73 3.40 -0.40
N SER A 45 -34.82 2.64 0.69
CA SER A 45 -36.04 2.51 1.49
C SER A 45 -36.45 3.83 2.18
N THR A 46 -35.48 4.65 2.60
CA THR A 46 -35.73 5.92 3.28
C THR A 46 -35.85 7.10 2.34
N ARG A 47 -35.66 6.90 1.01
CA ARG A 47 -35.65 7.99 0.01
C ARG A 47 -36.92 8.84 0.03
N SER A 48 -38.10 8.24 0.22
CA SER A 48 -39.37 8.96 0.24
C SER A 48 -39.66 9.66 1.58
N ARG A 49 -39.12 9.15 2.69
CA ARG A 49 -39.38 9.66 4.05
C ARG A 49 -38.37 10.71 4.49
N ASN A 50 -37.09 10.49 4.18
CA ASN A 50 -35.99 11.37 4.55
C ASN A 50 -34.91 11.39 3.45
N PRO A 51 -35.03 12.32 2.48
CA PRO A 51 -34.15 12.33 1.30
C PRO A 51 -32.69 12.68 1.64
N LEU A 52 -32.45 13.47 2.69
CA LEU A 52 -31.10 13.80 3.15
C LEU A 52 -30.37 12.55 3.67
N LEU A 53 -31.03 11.81 4.57
CA LEU A 53 -30.47 10.58 5.13
C LEU A 53 -30.26 9.51 4.03
N ALA A 54 -31.20 9.42 3.09
CA ALA A 54 -31.07 8.56 1.93
C ALA A 54 -29.85 8.91 1.08
N PHE A 55 -29.63 10.19 0.77
CA PHE A 55 -28.46 10.65 0.02
C PHE A 55 -27.15 10.31 0.74
N VAL A 56 -27.06 10.60 2.04
CA VAL A 56 -25.88 10.29 2.85
C VAL A 56 -25.59 8.79 2.85
N SER A 57 -26.60 7.95 3.07
CA SER A 57 -26.43 6.49 3.05
C SER A 57 -25.94 5.97 1.71
N LEU A 58 -26.50 6.48 0.60
CA LEU A 58 -26.09 6.10 -0.75
C LEU A 58 -24.66 6.57 -1.05
N ALA A 59 -24.30 7.79 -0.65
CA ALA A 59 -22.94 8.29 -0.81
C ALA A 59 -21.93 7.41 -0.06
N PHE A 60 -22.20 7.07 1.20
CA PHE A 60 -21.35 6.14 1.95
C PHE A 60 -21.31 4.75 1.32
N SER A 61 -22.43 4.22 0.83
CA SER A 61 -22.46 2.94 0.12
C SER A 61 -21.52 2.94 -1.09
N VAL A 62 -21.54 4.00 -1.88
CA VAL A 62 -20.64 4.16 -3.05
C VAL A 62 -19.19 4.26 -2.58
N LEU A 63 -18.88 5.10 -1.60
CA LEU A 63 -17.52 5.23 -1.08
C LEU A 63 -16.98 3.90 -0.54
N TYR A 64 -17.77 3.15 0.24
CA TYR A 64 -17.36 1.84 0.73
C TYR A 64 -17.17 0.84 -0.40
N LEU A 65 -18.07 0.81 -1.39
CA LEU A 65 -17.91 -0.04 -2.57
C LEU A 65 -16.57 0.22 -3.26
N LEU A 66 -16.23 1.50 -3.49
CA LEU A 66 -14.96 1.89 -4.08
C LEU A 66 -13.78 1.37 -3.26
N THR A 67 -13.77 1.58 -1.94
CA THR A 67 -12.66 1.10 -1.08
C THR A 67 -12.51 -0.42 -1.03
N LEU A 68 -13.59 -1.17 -1.28
CA LEU A 68 -13.55 -2.63 -1.35
C LEU A 68 -12.99 -3.12 -2.68
N MET A 69 -13.23 -2.36 -3.74
CA MET A 69 -12.85 -2.67 -5.12
C MET A 69 -11.46 -2.17 -5.50
N THR A 70 -10.96 -1.10 -4.87
CA THR A 70 -9.64 -0.54 -5.18
C THR A 70 -8.53 -1.54 -4.90
N LYS A 71 -7.72 -1.80 -5.91
CA LYS A 71 -6.49 -2.59 -5.81
C LYS A 71 -5.28 -1.67 -5.89
N LYS A 72 -4.25 -2.03 -5.14
CA LYS A 72 -2.96 -1.35 -5.13
C LYS A 72 -1.89 -2.40 -5.35
N ASP A 73 -1.18 -2.26 -6.47
CA ASP A 73 -0.03 -3.07 -6.83
C ASP A 73 1.19 -2.15 -6.83
N ALA A 74 2.34 -2.67 -6.41
CA ALA A 74 3.59 -1.92 -6.42
C ALA A 74 4.74 -2.84 -6.82
N ALA A 75 5.76 -2.28 -7.47
CA ALA A 75 6.97 -3.00 -7.83
C ALA A 75 8.18 -2.07 -7.93
N LEU A 76 9.35 -2.59 -7.56
CA LEU A 76 10.63 -1.99 -7.91
C LEU A 76 11.06 -2.53 -9.28
N THR A 77 11.28 -1.64 -10.23
CA THR A 77 11.61 -1.96 -11.61
C THR A 77 12.94 -1.33 -12.03
N SER A 78 13.37 -1.62 -13.25
CA SER A 78 14.54 -0.97 -13.83
C SER A 78 14.41 0.55 -14.01
N ARG A 79 13.19 1.09 -13.96
CA ARG A 79 12.91 2.54 -14.06
C ARG A 79 12.85 3.23 -12.71
N GLY A 80 12.42 2.53 -11.66
CA GLY A 80 12.25 3.10 -10.33
C GLY A 80 11.24 2.32 -9.51
N LEU A 81 10.61 2.98 -8.53
CA LEU A 81 9.46 2.45 -7.82
C LEU A 81 8.17 2.80 -8.58
N GLU A 82 7.38 1.79 -8.91
CA GLU A 82 6.12 1.92 -9.63
C GLU A 82 4.96 1.47 -8.74
N ILE A 83 3.92 2.29 -8.62
CA ILE A 83 2.71 1.99 -7.83
C ILE A 83 1.49 2.23 -8.70
N TYR A 84 0.66 1.22 -8.85
CA TYR A 84 -0.55 1.24 -9.64
C TYR A 84 -1.77 1.07 -8.75
N TYR A 85 -2.70 2.01 -8.85
CA TYR A 85 -3.99 1.97 -8.19
C TYR A 85 -5.06 1.74 -9.26
N ASP A 86 -5.76 0.62 -9.14
CA ASP A 86 -6.91 0.29 -9.98
C ASP A 86 -8.19 0.47 -9.19
N MET A 87 -9.01 1.44 -9.57
CA MET A 87 -10.33 1.69 -8.98
C MET A 87 -11.46 1.17 -9.88
N GLN A 88 -11.17 0.39 -10.92
CA GLN A 88 -12.07 -0.14 -11.96
C GLN A 88 -12.59 0.88 -12.98
N PHE A 89 -12.95 2.09 -12.57
CA PHE A 89 -13.41 3.16 -13.48
C PHE A 89 -12.33 4.20 -13.75
N THR A 90 -11.31 4.27 -12.89
CA THR A 90 -10.15 5.12 -13.05
C THR A 90 -8.91 4.39 -12.53
N THR A 91 -7.76 4.81 -13.04
CA THR A 91 -6.47 4.25 -12.66
C THR A 91 -5.55 5.40 -12.29
N ASN A 92 -4.78 5.23 -11.22
CA ASN A 92 -3.74 6.19 -10.83
C ASN A 92 -2.41 5.45 -10.84
N TYR A 93 -1.40 6.08 -11.43
CA TYR A 93 -0.06 5.54 -11.55
C TYR A 93 0.92 6.52 -10.93
N GLU A 94 1.52 6.12 -9.81
CA GLU A 94 2.61 6.85 -9.16
C GLU A 94 3.94 6.22 -9.59
N PHE A 95 4.85 7.04 -10.09
CA PHE A 95 6.17 6.61 -10.56
C PHE A 95 7.26 7.43 -9.89
N PHE A 96 8.14 6.77 -9.16
CA PHE A 96 9.30 7.40 -8.51
C PHE A 96 10.58 6.92 -9.22
N PRO A 97 11.17 7.74 -10.08
CA PRO A 97 12.38 7.37 -10.80
C PRO A 97 13.58 7.28 -9.84
N TRP A 98 14.60 6.50 -10.22
CA TRP A 98 15.77 6.24 -9.37
C TRP A 98 16.55 7.50 -9.00
N GLU A 99 16.51 8.52 -9.85
CA GLU A 99 17.17 9.81 -9.67
C GLU A 99 16.55 10.62 -8.53
N ASP A 100 15.25 10.41 -8.26
CA ASP A 100 14.49 11.15 -7.26
C ASP A 100 14.30 10.38 -5.94
N ILE A 101 14.85 9.17 -5.84
CA ILE A 101 14.84 8.39 -4.60
C ILE A 101 16.04 8.84 -3.75
N ASN A 102 15.75 9.32 -2.54
CA ASN A 102 16.77 9.92 -1.68
C ASN A 102 17.40 8.88 -0.72
N ALA A 103 16.56 8.05 -0.14
CA ALA A 103 16.95 7.07 0.86
C ALA A 103 15.97 5.90 0.88
N ILE A 104 16.48 4.74 1.28
CA ILE A 104 15.69 3.55 1.54
C ILE A 104 16.01 3.09 2.96
N VAL A 105 14.99 3.04 3.81
CA VAL A 105 15.13 2.62 5.21
C VAL A 105 14.50 1.24 5.38
N CYS A 106 15.30 0.28 5.83
CA CYS A 106 14.89 -1.07 6.14
C CYS A 106 14.31 -1.15 7.54
N GLU A 107 13.01 -1.43 7.65
CA GLU A 107 12.35 -1.68 8.91
C GLU A 107 12.09 -3.19 9.07
N ASP A 108 13.11 -3.91 9.55
CA ASP A 108 12.99 -5.31 9.91
C ASP A 108 12.34 -5.45 11.30
N ARG A 109 11.03 -5.69 11.32
CA ARG A 109 10.27 -5.95 12.56
C ARG A 109 10.34 -7.41 13.03
N GLY A 110 11.27 -8.22 12.51
CA GLY A 110 11.38 -9.64 12.83
C GLY A 110 10.26 -10.49 12.21
N HIS A 111 9.67 -10.04 11.10
CA HIS A 111 8.74 -10.84 10.32
C HIS A 111 9.51 -11.93 9.55
N ALA A 112 8.95 -13.15 9.53
CA ALA A 112 9.62 -14.33 8.96
C ALA A 112 9.97 -14.14 7.48
N ASP A 113 8.99 -13.74 6.66
CA ASP A 113 9.12 -13.82 5.20
C ASP A 113 9.20 -12.44 4.51
N MET A 114 8.83 -11.37 5.21
CA MET A 114 8.63 -10.05 4.62
C MET A 114 9.38 -8.97 5.42
N VAL A 115 10.02 -8.05 4.71
CA VAL A 115 10.70 -6.88 5.27
C VAL A 115 10.04 -5.62 4.74
N ARG A 116 9.89 -4.61 5.59
CA ARG A 116 9.35 -3.32 5.16
C ARG A 116 10.48 -2.42 4.71
N LEU A 117 10.40 -1.92 3.48
CA LEU A 117 11.27 -0.87 2.99
C LEU A 117 10.48 0.43 2.90
N HIS A 118 11.02 1.47 3.51
CA HIS A 118 10.54 2.84 3.37
C HIS A 118 11.36 3.54 2.30
N ILE A 119 10.70 3.88 1.18
CA ILE A 119 11.35 4.50 0.03
C ILE A 119 11.01 5.99 0.06
N GLY A 120 12.02 6.82 0.32
CA GLY A 120 11.91 8.27 0.36
C GLY A 120 12.07 8.89 -1.02
N HIS A 121 11.13 9.75 -1.40
CA HIS A 121 11.09 10.50 -2.65
C HIS A 121 10.74 11.96 -2.35
N GLY A 122 11.73 12.85 -2.45
CA GLY A 122 11.59 14.25 -2.01
C GLY A 122 11.15 14.36 -0.54
N ASN A 123 9.97 14.93 -0.30
CA ASN A 123 9.33 15.06 1.02
C ASN A 123 8.31 13.95 1.32
N THR A 124 8.19 12.96 0.45
CA THR A 124 7.23 11.86 0.58
C THR A 124 7.95 10.54 0.86
N GLU A 125 7.26 9.63 1.52
CA GLU A 125 7.76 8.29 1.85
C GLU A 125 6.69 7.27 1.50
N LYS A 126 7.10 6.15 0.90
CA LYS A 126 6.22 5.00 0.66
C LYS A 126 6.79 3.79 1.37
N ALA A 127 6.03 3.26 2.31
CA ALA A 127 6.33 2.00 3.00
C ALA A 127 5.72 0.84 2.20
N LEU A 128 6.57 -0.09 1.77
CA LEU A 128 6.17 -1.28 1.03
C LEU A 128 6.87 -2.51 1.62
N PHE A 129 6.27 -3.68 1.43
CA PHE A 129 6.79 -4.93 1.94
C PHE A 129 7.37 -5.77 0.80
N PHE A 130 8.57 -6.26 1.01
CA PHE A 130 9.30 -7.09 0.05
C PHE A 130 9.63 -8.44 0.69
N PRO A 131 9.72 -9.52 -0.10
CA PRO A 131 10.23 -10.79 0.39
C PRO A 131 11.64 -10.62 0.98
N ARG A 132 11.89 -11.26 2.13
CA ARG A 132 13.21 -11.21 2.78
C ARG A 132 14.29 -11.85 1.92
N GLU A 133 13.94 -12.90 1.18
CA GLU A 133 14.84 -13.61 0.27
C GLU A 133 15.38 -12.71 -0.86
N ASP A 134 14.59 -11.75 -1.32
CA ASP A 134 14.96 -10.83 -2.39
C ASP A 134 15.77 -9.61 -1.89
N LEU A 135 15.92 -9.44 -0.57
CA LEU A 135 16.41 -8.19 0.02
C LEU A 135 17.85 -7.85 -0.42
N ASP A 136 18.74 -8.83 -0.41
CA ASP A 136 20.14 -8.66 -0.81
C ASP A 136 20.24 -8.29 -2.30
N GLU A 137 19.42 -8.94 -3.14
CA GLU A 137 19.35 -8.62 -4.57
C GLU A 137 18.78 -7.22 -4.81
N ILE A 138 17.73 -6.84 -4.08
CA ILE A 138 17.12 -5.52 -4.12
C ILE A 138 18.16 -4.45 -3.74
N TYR A 139 18.95 -4.67 -2.68
CA TYR A 139 20.01 -3.74 -2.28
C TYR A 139 21.12 -3.62 -3.32
N ALA A 140 21.58 -4.74 -3.87
CA ALA A 140 22.55 -4.74 -4.95
C ALA A 140 22.00 -3.99 -6.18
N PHE A 141 20.72 -4.19 -6.50
CA PHE A 141 20.04 -3.55 -7.61
C PHE A 141 19.89 -2.03 -7.41
N ILE A 142 19.45 -1.59 -6.24
CA ILE A 142 19.36 -0.18 -5.85
C ILE A 142 20.73 0.49 -6.02
N LYS A 143 21.79 -0.12 -5.47
CA LYS A 143 23.16 0.42 -5.55
C LYS A 143 23.69 0.45 -6.98
N LYS A 144 23.35 -0.53 -7.80
CA LYS A 144 23.67 -0.54 -9.24
C LYS A 144 22.96 0.59 -9.98
N LYS A 145 21.71 0.90 -9.62
CA LYS A 145 20.89 1.92 -10.29
C LYS A 145 21.29 3.34 -9.88
N ASN A 146 21.44 3.56 -8.59
CA ASN A 146 21.90 4.84 -8.07
C ASN A 146 22.74 4.62 -6.79
N PRO A 147 24.09 4.67 -6.91
CA PRO A 147 24.99 4.48 -5.78
C PRO A 147 24.80 5.48 -4.64
N ALA A 148 24.27 6.68 -4.95
CA ALA A 148 24.06 7.76 -3.99
C ALA A 148 22.89 7.51 -3.03
N ILE A 149 21.96 6.59 -3.37
CA ILE A 149 20.85 6.22 -2.49
C ILE A 149 21.40 5.64 -1.19
N ARG A 150 21.03 6.24 -0.06
CA ARG A 150 21.41 5.74 1.26
C ARG A 150 20.49 4.61 1.66
N ILE A 151 21.05 3.44 1.93
CA ILE A 151 20.33 2.31 2.52
C ILE A 151 20.65 2.35 4.01
N MET A 152 19.63 2.43 4.86
CA MET A 152 19.77 2.52 6.31
C MET A 152 18.93 1.43 6.96
N ASP A 153 19.44 0.83 8.02
CA ASP A 153 18.60 0.00 8.89
C ASP A 153 17.88 0.88 9.90
N TYR A 154 16.59 0.62 10.09
CA TYR A 154 15.80 1.27 11.12
C TYR A 154 16.30 0.77 12.47
N ALA A 155 17.11 1.58 13.13
CA ALA A 155 17.41 1.39 14.55
C ALA A 155 16.13 1.69 15.33
N ALA A 156 15.44 0.64 15.80
CA ALA A 156 14.32 0.81 16.70
C ALA A 156 14.80 1.65 17.90
N PRO A 157 14.13 2.78 18.23
CA PRO A 157 14.49 3.53 19.42
C PRO A 157 14.39 2.60 20.63
N GLU A 158 15.43 2.57 21.46
CA GLU A 158 15.44 1.74 22.66
C GLU A 158 14.12 1.93 23.42
N PRO A 159 13.48 0.84 23.88
CA PRO A 159 12.23 0.95 24.61
C PRO A 159 12.48 1.90 25.78
N LYS A 160 11.80 3.06 25.77
CA LYS A 160 11.87 4.03 26.86
C LYS A 160 11.64 3.25 28.15
N SER A 161 12.71 3.10 28.94
CA SER A 161 12.67 2.51 30.27
C SER A 161 11.51 3.17 31.00
N SER A 162 10.43 2.41 31.14
CA SER A 162 9.23 2.87 31.81
C SER A 162 9.68 3.01 33.25
N LYS A 163 10.06 4.23 33.66
CA LYS A 163 10.26 4.56 35.06
C LYS A 163 8.94 4.27 35.75
N LYS A 164 8.81 3.05 36.28
CA LYS A 164 7.81 2.69 37.28
C LYS A 164 7.93 3.76 38.34
N HIS A 165 6.97 4.67 38.39
CA HIS A 165 6.76 5.51 39.54
C HIS A 165 6.48 4.55 40.70
N LYS A 166 7.50 4.34 41.55
CA LYS A 166 7.33 3.61 42.80
C LYS A 166 6.59 4.56 43.74
N LYS A 167 5.37 4.15 44.07
CA LYS A 167 4.52 4.48 45.22
C LYS A 167 4.62 5.90 45.80
#